data_AF-A0A944JXN9-F1
#
_entry.id   AF-A0A944JXN9-F1
#
_cell.length_a   1.000
_cell.length_b   1.000
_cell.length_c   1.000
_cell.angle_alpha   90.00
_cell.angle_beta   90.00
_cell.angle_gamma   90.00
#
_symmetry.space_group_name_H-M   'P 1'
#
loop_
_entity.id
_entity.type
_entity.pdbx_description
1 polymer ?
#
loop_
_entity_poly.entity_id
_entity_poly.type
_entity_poly.pdbx_seq_one_letter_code
_entity_poly.pdbx_strand_id
1 'polypeptide(L)' 'MADTTTVELDTEVHDRLTALAAARGLSLPAYLAELAAAQENEAGLARAARAFEEAVTRPGFREAFARDFA' A
#
# COMPACT_ATOMS: atom_id res chain seq x y z
N MET A 1 -0.45 -0.69 -26.14
CA MET A 1 -0.64 0.71 -25.74
C MET A 1 -1.45 0.66 -24.46
N ALA A 2 -0.97 1.22 -23.35
CA ALA A 2 -1.76 1.21 -22.11
C ALA A 2 -2.93 2.19 -22.27
N ASP A 3 -4.12 1.82 -21.78
CA ASP A 3 -5.25 2.73 -21.74
C ASP A 3 -4.96 3.82 -20.71
N THR A 4 -4.83 5.06 -21.18
CA THR A 4 -4.56 6.22 -20.31
C THR A 4 -5.86 6.95 -20.03
N THR A 5 -6.12 7.28 -18.77
CA THR A 5 -7.25 8.12 -18.35
C THR A 5 -6.71 9.43 -17.76
N THR A 6 -7.33 10.55 -18.12
CA THR A 6 -7.00 11.87 -17.56
C THR A 6 -7.71 12.05 -16.22
N VAL A 7 -6.99 12.52 -15.21
CA VAL A 7 -7.51 12.85 -13.88
C VAL A 7 -7.35 14.34 -13.64
N GLU A 8 -8.40 15.01 -13.22
CA GLU A 8 -8.31 16.41 -12.80
C GLU A 8 -7.67 16.50 -11.41
N LEU A 9 -6.65 17.36 -11.31
CA LEU A 9 -5.90 17.61 -10.09
C LEU A 9 -5.82 19.12 -9.89
N ASP A 10 -5.81 19.54 -8.63
CA ASP A 10 -5.38 20.89 -8.31
C ASP A 10 -3.95 21.13 -8.83
N THR A 11 -3.69 22.32 -9.36
CA THR A 11 -2.39 22.66 -9.98
C THR A 11 -1.23 22.52 -8.98
N GLU A 12 -1.44 22.89 -7.72
CA GLU A 12 -0.40 22.75 -6.69
C GLU A 12 -0.09 21.28 -6.41
N VAL A 13 -1.12 20.44 -6.39
CA VAL A 13 -0.95 18.99 -6.20
C VAL A 13 -0.21 18.37 -7.40
N HIS A 14 -0.60 18.75 -8.61
CA HIS A 14 0.06 18.31 -9.84
C HIS A 14 1.55 18.67 -9.83
N ASP A 15 1.89 19.90 -9.46
CA ASP A 15 3.27 20.39 -9.46
C ASP A 15 4.12 19.68 -8.41
N ARG A 16 3.58 19.46 -7.20
CA ARG A 16 4.23 18.68 -6.15
C ARG A 16 4.51 17.25 -6.61
N LEU A 17 3.52 16.58 -7.22
CA LEU A 17 3.68 15.21 -7.73
C LEU A 17 4.72 15.15 -8.86
N THR A 18 4.72 16.16 -9.74
CA THR A 18 5.68 16.27 -10.83
C THR A 18 7.11 16.45 -10.31
N ALA A 19 7.30 17.32 -9.30
CA ALA A 19 8.59 17.51 -8.66
C ALA A 19 9.09 16.22 -7.97
N LEU A 20 8.20 15.48 -7.31
CA LEU A 20 8.52 14.20 -6.69
C LEU A 20 8.88 13.10 -7.70
N ALA A 21 8.20 13.08 -8.85
CA ALA A 21 8.52 12.18 -9.96
C ALA A 21 9.90 12.51 -10.54
N ALA A 22 10.16 13.80 -10.80
CA ALA A 22 11.43 14.27 -11.32
C ALA A 22 12.62 13.98 -10.38
N ALA A 23 12.43 14.15 -9.07
CA ALA A 23 13.44 13.81 -8.06
C ALA A 23 13.83 12.32 -8.07
N ARG A 24 12.93 11.45 -8.56
CA ARG A 24 13.16 10.01 -8.74
C ARG A 24 13.57 9.62 -10.17
N GLY A 25 13.71 10.59 -11.09
CA GLY A 25 14.00 10.33 -12.49
C GLY A 25 12.86 9.64 -13.24
N LEU A 26 11.63 9.73 -12.75
CA LEU A 26 10.45 9.10 -13.31
C LEU A 26 9.56 10.10 -14.03
N SER A 27 8.78 9.61 -15.00
CA SER A 27 7.62 10.37 -15.50
C SER A 27 6.51 10.37 -14.47
N LEU A 28 5.63 11.38 -14.49
CA LEU A 28 4.50 11.46 -13.56
C LEU A 28 3.61 10.19 -13.58
N PRO A 29 3.24 9.61 -14.74
CA PRO A 29 2.48 8.35 -14.76
C PRO A 29 3.24 7.17 -14.15
N ALA A 30 4.55 7.05 -14.40
CA ALA A 30 5.35 5.98 -13.82
C ALA A 30 5.45 6.12 -12.29
N TYR A 31 5.64 7.35 -11.81
CA TYR A 31 5.63 7.66 -10.39
C TYR A 31 4.28 7.33 -9.73
N LEU A 32 3.16 7.66 -10.38
CA LEU A 32 1.83 7.34 -9.87
C LEU A 32 1.56 5.84 -9.84
N ALA A 33 2.06 5.08 -10.83
CA ALA A 33 1.94 3.63 -10.84
C ALA A 33 2.72 2.99 -9.68
N GLU A 34 3.95 3.44 -9.41
CA GLU A 34 4.72 2.98 -8.26
C GLU A 34 4.06 3.36 -6.93
N LEU A 35 3.55 4.59 -6.83
CA LEU A 35 2.85 5.06 -5.64
C LEU A 35 1.61 4.23 -5.36
N ALA A 36 0.82 3.91 -6.39
CA ALA A 36 -0.37 3.06 -6.26
C ALA A 36 0.00 1.66 -5.74
N ALA A 37 1.01 1.01 -6.34
CA ALA A 37 1.47 -0.30 -5.91
C ALA A 37 1.98 -0.29 -4.44
N ALA A 38 2.69 0.77 -4.04
CA ALA A 38 3.14 0.93 -2.66
C ALA A 38 1.95 1.05 -1.68
N GLN A 39 0.95 1.87 -2.03
CA GLN A 39 -0.24 2.07 -1.21
C GLN A 39 -1.11 0.80 -1.11
N GLU A 40 -1.23 0.02 -2.18
CA GLU A 40 -1.92 -1.27 -2.17
C GLU A 40 -1.23 -2.27 -1.22
N ASN A 41 0.10 -2.32 -1.26
CA ASN A 41 0.89 -3.17 -0.36
C ASN A 41 0.72 -2.75 1.11
N GLU A 42 0.78 -1.45 1.41
CA GLU A 42 0.56 -0.92 2.76
C GLU A 42 -0.85 -1.24 3.26
N ALA A 43 -1.87 -1.07 2.42
CA ALA A 43 -3.26 -1.40 2.77
C ALA A 43 -3.44 -2.91 3.01
N GLY A 44 -2.80 -3.75 2.19
CA GLY A 44 -2.78 -5.20 2.36
C GLY A 44 -2.13 -5.61 3.68
N LEU A 45 -0.96 -5.04 3.98
CA LEU A 45 -0.25 -5.28 5.24
C LEU A 45 -1.06 -4.83 6.45
N ALA A 46 -1.67 -3.65 6.41
CA ALA A 46 -2.51 -3.14 7.49
C ALA A 46 -3.77 -4.00 7.72
N ARG A 47 -4.31 -4.63 6.68
CA ARG A 47 -5.42 -5.59 6.80
C ARG A 47 -4.94 -6.90 7.42
N ALA A 48 -3.81 -7.43 6.95
CA ALA A 48 -3.24 -8.66 7.48
C ALA A 48 -2.85 -8.51 8.96
N ALA A 49 -2.24 -7.39 9.34
CA ALA A 49 -1.88 -7.09 10.72
C ALA A 49 -3.12 -7.10 11.63
N ARG A 50 -4.20 -6.41 11.23
CA ARG A 50 -5.47 -6.42 11.99
C ARG A 50 -6.06 -7.82 12.11
N ALA A 51 -6.10 -8.59 11.03
CA ALA A 51 -6.60 -9.96 11.06
C ALA A 51 -5.75 -10.87 11.98
N PHE A 52 -4.43 -10.67 11.99
CA PHE A 52 -3.53 -11.40 12.87
C PHE A 52 -3.74 -11.03 14.34
N GLU A 53 -3.84 -9.73 14.64
CA GLU A 53 -4.16 -9.23 16.00
C GLU A 53 -5.48 -9.79 16.51
N GLU A 54 -6.51 -9.81 15.67
CA GLU A 54 -7.80 -10.43 15.99
C GLU A 54 -7.69 -11.93 16.22
N ALA A 55 -6.83 -12.64 15.48
CA ALA A 55 -6.66 -14.08 15.65
C ALA A 55 -5.92 -14.42 16.95
N VAL A 56 -4.84 -13.69 17.28
CA VAL A 56 -4.02 -13.97 18.47
C VAL A 56 -4.67 -13.52 19.78
N THR A 57 -5.64 -12.60 19.72
CA THR A 57 -6.43 -12.19 20.89
C THR A 57 -7.57 -13.16 21.22
N ARG A 58 -7.85 -14.13 20.35
CA ARG A 58 -8.87 -15.16 20.63
C ARG A 58 -8.41 -16.09 21.75
N PRO A 59 -9.25 -16.31 22.78
CA PRO A 59 -8.97 -17.30 23.83
C PRO A 59 -8.68 -18.68 23.24
N GLY A 60 -7.63 -19.35 23.72
CA GLY A 60 -7.25 -20.68 23.25
C GLY A 60 -6.36 -20.70 22.01
N PHE A 61 -6.18 -19.58 21.30
CA PHE A 61 -5.33 -19.53 20.11
C PHE A 61 -3.85 -19.73 20.46
N ARG A 62 -3.36 -19.04 21.50
CA ARG A 62 -1.95 -19.13 21.92
C ARG A 62 -1.62 -20.52 22.46
N GLU A 63 -2.55 -21.13 23.18
CA GLU A 63 -2.43 -22.49 23.72
C GLU A 63 -2.45 -23.55 22.62
N ALA A 64 -3.34 -23.42 21.63
CA ALA A 64 -3.38 -24.31 20.48
C ALA A 64 -2.13 -24.17 19.59
N PHE A 65 -1.68 -22.94 19.33
CA PHE A 65 -0.47 -22.69 18.57
C PHE A 65 0.77 -23.26 19.27
N ALA A 66 0.90 -23.07 20.58
CA ALA A 66 2.00 -23.63 21.35
C ALA A 66 1.98 -25.17 21.36
N ARG A 67 0.80 -25.82 21.35
CA ARG A 67 0.69 -27.27 21.25
C ARG A 67 1.13 -27.81 19.88
N ASP A 68 0.78 -27.11 18.81
CA ASP A 68 0.96 -27.62 17.44
C ASP A 68 2.34 -27.27 16.85
N PHE A 69 3.06 -26.30 17.44
CA PHE A 69 4.36 -25.81 16.96
C PHE A 69 5.50 -25.85 18.01
N ALA A 70 5.32 -26.56 19.14
CA ALA A 70 6.40 -26.88 20.09
C ALA A 70 7.02 -28.25 19.80
#